data_AF-A0AB39VH86-F1
#
_entry.id   AF-A0AB39VH86-F1
#
_cell.length_a   1.000
_cell.length_b   1.000
_cell.length_c   1.000
_cell.angle_alpha   90.00
_cell.angle_beta   90.00
_cell.angle_gamma   90.00
#
_symmetry.space_group_name_H-M   'P 1'
#
loop_
_entity.id
_entity.type
_entity.pdbx_description
1 polymer ?
#
loop_
_entity_poly.entity_id
_entity_poly.type
_entity_poly.pdbx_seq_one_letter_code
_entity_poly.pdbx_strand_id
1 'polypeptide(L)'
;MKCFYHHDKDAHAVCKHCSKAICSDCSVNIDGEIYCPDCFSTVIEYQKKYLTKLKIRYIVGGVLAAIFFFGLIKDNPGEAMILGIGLGTFPIGLFAMKNSPNPYVPITYEGLGKLLLIKWLIAFVFGPIFAIISIFTYMKTSQTIKNNEALLEKITCR
;
A
#
# COMPACT_ATOMS: atom_id res chain seq x y z
N MET A 1 25.23 28.35 4.32
CA MET A 1 25.72 26.97 4.09
C MET A 1 25.40 26.58 2.66
N LYS A 2 26.24 25.78 1.99
CA LYS A 2 26.00 25.39 0.59
C LYS A 2 25.06 24.19 0.47
N CYS A 3 24.39 24.07 -0.66
CA CYS A 3 23.58 22.90 -0.98
C CYS A 3 24.47 21.66 -1.13
N PHE A 4 24.02 20.53 -0.58
CA PHE A 4 24.71 19.25 -0.66
C PHE A 4 24.89 18.74 -2.10
N TYR A 5 23.94 19.04 -2.99
CA TYR A 5 23.99 18.61 -4.40
C TYR A 5 24.57 19.70 -5.33
N HIS A 6 24.48 20.98 -4.94
CA HIS A 6 24.91 22.13 -5.73
C HIS A 6 25.85 23.01 -4.91
N HIS A 7 27.16 22.79 -5.03
CA HIS A 7 28.16 23.53 -4.24
C HIS A 7 28.21 25.04 -4.55
N ASP A 8 27.70 25.45 -5.71
CA ASP A 8 27.59 26.83 -6.17
C ASP A 8 26.39 27.58 -5.55
N LYS A 9 25.36 26.86 -5.07
CA LYS A 9 24.12 27.46 -4.55
C LYS A 9 24.05 27.42 -3.02
N ASP A 10 23.50 28.49 -2.44
CA ASP A 10 23.20 28.51 -1.01
C ASP A 10 21.97 27.65 -0.70
N ALA A 11 22.06 26.88 0.38
CA ALA A 11 20.93 26.12 0.89
C ALA A 11 19.96 27.06 1.61
N HIS A 12 18.65 26.87 1.39
CA HIS A 12 17.60 27.60 2.12
C HIS A 12 16.88 26.71 3.15
N ALA A 13 16.97 25.39 3.00
CA ALA A 13 16.29 24.43 3.85
C ALA A 13 17.18 23.23 4.18
N VAL A 14 16.79 22.52 5.25
CA VAL A 14 17.40 21.27 5.68
C VAL A 14 16.38 20.16 5.47
N CYS A 15 16.78 19.06 4.83
CA CYS A 15 15.91 17.92 4.62
C CYS A 15 15.46 17.34 5.96
N LYS A 16 14.14 17.15 6.14
CA LYS A 16 13.57 16.63 7.39
C LYS A 16 14.06 15.23 7.76
N HIS A 17 14.36 14.38 6.78
CA HIS A 17 14.69 12.97 7.01
C HIS A 17 16.19 12.71 7.22
N CYS A 18 17.06 13.32 6.40
CA CYS A 18 18.52 13.04 6.42
C CYS A 18 19.38 14.23 6.86
N SER A 19 18.76 15.37 7.19
CA SER A 19 19.44 16.59 7.64
C SER A 19 20.46 17.20 6.65
N LYS A 20 20.47 16.76 5.39
CA LYS A 20 21.24 17.41 4.32
C LYS A 20 20.68 18.81 4.04
N ALA A 21 21.55 19.81 3.92
CA ALA A 21 21.16 21.16 3.51
C ALA A 21 20.99 21.23 2.00
N ILE A 22 19.88 21.81 1.52
CA ILE A 22 19.48 21.80 0.12
C ILE A 22 19.00 23.17 -0.36
N CYS A 23 19.27 23.47 -1.64
CA CYS A 23 18.77 24.67 -2.32
C CYS A 23 17.31 24.50 -2.78
N SER A 24 16.74 25.57 -3.32
CA SER A 24 15.32 25.63 -3.75
C SER A 24 15.03 24.68 -4.90
N ASP A 25 16.01 24.49 -5.78
CA ASP A 25 15.89 23.54 -6.88
C ASP A 25 15.83 22.07 -6.43
N CYS A 26 16.50 21.72 -5.33
CA CYS A 26 16.55 20.35 -4.82
C CYS A 26 15.45 20.05 -3.79
N SER A 27 14.75 21.08 -3.29
CA SER A 27 13.76 20.93 -2.23
C SER A 27 12.40 20.47 -2.79
N VAL A 28 11.91 19.34 -2.31
CA VAL A 28 10.54 18.86 -2.54
C VAL A 28 9.71 19.15 -1.29
N ASN A 29 8.60 19.87 -1.44
CA ASN A 29 7.66 20.12 -0.34
C ASN A 29 6.52 19.09 -0.38
N ILE A 30 6.34 18.36 0.72
CA ILE A 30 5.25 17.42 0.94
C ILE A 30 4.55 17.85 2.24
N ASP A 31 3.32 18.32 2.14
CA ASP A 31 2.49 18.73 3.28
C ASP A 31 3.20 19.68 4.27
N GLY A 32 4.02 20.60 3.76
CA GLY A 32 4.78 21.58 4.56
C GLY A 32 6.17 21.10 5.00
N GLU A 33 6.53 19.86 4.70
CA GLU A 33 7.82 19.27 5.03
C GLU A 33 8.75 19.21 3.82
N ILE A 34 10.03 19.56 4.03
CA ILE A 34 11.01 19.64 2.95
C ILE A 34 11.86 18.37 2.90
N TYR A 35 11.90 17.74 1.73
CA TYR A 35 12.67 16.54 1.43
C TYR A 35 13.70 16.79 0.33
N CYS A 36 14.85 16.11 0.43
CA CYS A 36 15.84 16.06 -0.64
C CYS A 36 15.47 14.97 -1.68
N PRO A 37 16.07 14.97 -2.88
CA PRO A 37 15.75 14.01 -3.93
C PRO A 37 15.94 12.54 -3.50
N ASP A 38 17.03 12.22 -2.79
CA ASP A 38 17.29 10.86 -2.28
C ASP A 38 16.22 10.37 -1.31
N CYS A 39 15.75 11.23 -0.40
CA CYS A 39 14.72 10.85 0.56
C CYS A 39 13.35 10.76 -0.14
N PHE A 40 13.09 11.64 -1.11
CA PHE A 40 11.86 11.61 -1.88
C PHE A 40 11.75 10.35 -2.74
N SER A 41 12.84 9.92 -3.39
CA SER A 41 12.88 8.68 -4.17
C SER A 41 12.55 7.45 -3.31
N THR A 42 13.07 7.41 -2.08
CA THR A 42 12.78 6.32 -1.12
C THR A 42 11.29 6.26 -0.78
N VAL A 43 10.61 7.40 -0.63
CA VAL A 43 9.15 7.46 -0.39
C VAL A 43 8.40 6.90 -1.60
N ILE A 44 8.79 7.26 -2.83
CA ILE A 44 8.20 6.75 -4.07
C ILE A 44 8.39 5.23 -4.16
N GLU A 45 9.58 4.72 -3.87
CA GLU A 45 9.87 3.28 -3.86
C GLU A 45 9.03 2.51 -2.85
N TYR A 46 8.82 3.08 -1.65
CA TYR A 46 7.94 2.49 -0.65
C TYR A 46 6.50 2.36 -1.18
N GLN A 47 5.97 3.40 -1.83
CA GLN A 47 4.64 3.38 -2.44
C GLN A 47 4.55 2.34 -3.58
N LYS A 48 5.57 2.25 -4.43
CA LYS A 48 5.65 1.21 -5.48
C LYS A 48 5.63 -0.20 -4.88
N LYS A 49 6.43 -0.45 -3.84
CA LYS A 49 6.48 -1.76 -3.16
C LYS A 49 5.14 -2.13 -2.54
N TYR A 50 4.41 -1.15 -1.99
CA TYR A 50 3.05 -1.35 -1.50
C TYR A 50 2.10 -1.76 -2.65
N LEU A 51 2.11 -1.05 -3.78
CA LEU A 51 1.28 -1.41 -4.94
C LEU A 51 1.63 -2.77 -5.53
N THR A 52 2.92 -3.11 -5.64
CA THR A 52 3.35 -4.45 -6.10
C THR A 52 2.84 -5.54 -5.16
N LYS A 53 2.89 -5.31 -3.85
CA LYS A 53 2.28 -6.23 -2.89
C LYS A 53 0.79 -6.34 -3.17
N LEU A 54 0.06 -5.24 -3.24
CA LEU A 54 -1.39 -5.24 -3.48
C LEU A 54 -1.77 -5.98 -4.79
N LYS A 55 -1.04 -5.77 -5.89
CA LYS A 55 -1.21 -6.49 -7.17
C LYS A 55 -1.14 -8.00 -7.01
N ILE A 56 -0.16 -8.52 -6.28
CA ILE A 56 -0.03 -9.97 -6.04
C ILE A 56 -1.28 -10.50 -5.30
N ARG A 57 -1.87 -9.72 -4.39
CA ARG A 57 -3.06 -10.15 -3.64
C ARG A 57 -4.29 -10.18 -4.53
N TYR A 58 -4.42 -9.23 -5.46
CA TYR A 58 -5.44 -9.29 -6.51
C TYR A 58 -5.30 -10.53 -7.39
N ILE A 59 -4.08 -10.89 -7.80
CA ILE A 59 -3.84 -12.09 -8.62
C ILE A 59 -4.22 -13.36 -7.84
N VAL A 60 -3.72 -13.50 -6.61
CA VAL A 60 -4.05 -14.65 -5.75
C VAL A 60 -5.55 -14.72 -5.50
N GLY A 61 -6.18 -13.59 -5.20
CA GLY A 61 -7.62 -13.48 -5.03
C GLY A 61 -8.40 -13.88 -6.28
N GLY A 62 -8.01 -13.38 -7.46
CA GLY A 62 -8.64 -13.73 -8.73
C GLY A 62 -8.57 -15.22 -9.05
N VAL A 63 -7.43 -15.87 -8.77
CA VAL A 63 -7.27 -17.32 -8.94
C VAL A 63 -8.18 -18.08 -7.97
N LEU A 64 -8.23 -17.68 -6.69
CA LEU A 64 -9.14 -18.29 -5.71
C LEU A 64 -10.61 -18.12 -6.13
N ALA A 65 -11.00 -16.93 -6.55
CA ALA A 65 -12.36 -16.66 -7.03
C ALA A 65 -12.72 -17.59 -8.19
N ALA A 66 -11.84 -17.72 -9.19
CA ALA A 66 -12.08 -18.57 -10.36
C ALA A 66 -12.22 -20.05 -9.98
N ILE A 67 -11.35 -20.57 -9.11
CA ILE A 67 -11.40 -21.97 -8.67
C ILE A 67 -12.75 -22.28 -8.01
N PHE A 68 -13.17 -21.48 -7.05
CA PHE A 68 -14.42 -21.73 -6.33
C PHE A 68 -15.66 -21.42 -7.17
N PHE A 69 -15.60 -20.39 -8.01
CA PHE A 69 -16.70 -20.05 -8.90
C PHE A 69 -16.94 -21.17 -9.93
N PHE A 70 -15.93 -21.52 -10.74
CA PHE A 70 -16.09 -22.56 -11.76
C PHE A 70 -16.25 -23.97 -11.18
N GLY A 71 -15.69 -24.24 -10.01
CA GLY A 71 -15.85 -25.51 -9.31
C GLY A 71 -17.28 -25.77 -8.82
N LEU A 72 -18.05 -24.73 -8.50
CA LEU A 72 -19.36 -24.86 -7.85
C LEU A 72 -20.54 -24.32 -8.68
N ILE A 73 -20.30 -23.61 -9.79
CA ILE A 73 -21.34 -22.94 -10.57
C ILE A 73 -22.44 -23.89 -11.10
N LYS A 74 -22.08 -25.14 -11.40
CA LYS A 74 -23.00 -26.13 -11.97
C LYS A 74 -23.98 -26.70 -10.94
N ASP A 75 -23.48 -26.94 -9.73
CA ASP A 75 -24.26 -27.60 -8.68
C ASP A 75 -25.02 -26.57 -7.83
N ASN A 76 -24.34 -25.49 -7.43
CA ASN A 76 -24.87 -24.49 -6.50
C ASN A 76 -24.40 -23.07 -6.88
N PRO A 77 -25.08 -22.39 -7.83
CA PRO A 77 -24.63 -21.10 -8.33
C PRO A 77 -24.60 -19.99 -7.26
N GLY A 78 -25.51 -20.05 -6.29
CA GLY A 78 -25.52 -19.10 -5.16
C GLY A 78 -24.30 -19.24 -4.26
N GLU A 79 -23.93 -20.47 -3.92
CA GLU A 79 -22.73 -20.77 -3.13
C GLU A 79 -21.46 -20.40 -3.90
N ALA A 80 -21.42 -20.68 -5.20
CA ALA A 80 -20.32 -20.28 -6.08
C ALA A 80 -20.09 -18.76 -6.07
N MET A 81 -21.16 -17.95 -6.05
CA MET A 81 -21.05 -16.50 -5.96
C MET A 81 -20.52 -16.04 -4.59
N ILE A 82 -21.08 -16.56 -3.50
CA ILE A 82 -20.68 -16.16 -2.13
C ILE A 82 -19.22 -16.54 -1.87
N LEU A 83 -18.84 -17.79 -2.15
CA LEU A 83 -17.47 -18.27 -1.93
C LEU A 83 -16.49 -17.65 -2.92
N GLY A 84 -16.88 -17.49 -4.20
CA GLY A 84 -16.04 -16.84 -5.21
C GLY A 84 -15.69 -15.40 -4.83
N ILE A 85 -16.69 -14.61 -4.41
CA ILE A 85 -16.47 -13.22 -3.97
C ILE A 85 -15.74 -13.17 -2.62
N GLY A 86 -16.18 -13.96 -1.64
CA GLY A 86 -15.60 -13.98 -0.29
C GLY A 86 -14.14 -14.41 -0.31
N LEU A 87 -13.84 -15.60 -0.85
CA LEU A 87 -12.47 -16.11 -0.96
C LEU A 87 -11.63 -15.32 -1.98
N GLY A 88 -12.26 -14.77 -3.01
CA GLY A 88 -11.59 -13.92 -3.99
C GLY A 88 -11.07 -12.61 -3.40
N THR A 89 -11.82 -12.01 -2.48
CA THR A 89 -11.45 -10.75 -1.82
C THR A 89 -10.73 -10.96 -0.49
N PHE A 90 -10.72 -12.18 0.03
CA PHE A 90 -10.10 -12.57 1.29
C PHE A 90 -8.63 -12.16 1.43
N PRO A 91 -7.74 -12.35 0.42
CA PRO A 91 -6.36 -11.90 0.51
C PRO A 91 -6.21 -10.38 0.68
N ILE A 92 -7.14 -9.60 0.12
CA ILE A 92 -7.17 -8.14 0.25
C ILE A 92 -7.65 -7.75 1.64
N GLY A 93 -8.70 -8.41 2.15
CA GLY A 93 -9.18 -8.21 3.53
C GLY A 93 -8.07 -8.45 4.55
N LEU A 94 -7.35 -9.57 4.45
CA LEU A 94 -6.21 -9.86 5.32
C LEU A 94 -5.09 -8.83 5.19
N PHE A 95 -4.83 -8.35 3.97
CA PHE A 95 -3.80 -7.33 3.73
C PHE A 95 -4.17 -5.98 4.35
N ALA A 96 -5.43 -5.55 4.24
CA ALA A 96 -5.94 -4.33 4.85
C ALA A 96 -5.88 -4.39 6.39
N MET A 97 -6.14 -5.56 6.96
CA MET A 97 -6.13 -5.78 8.41
C MET A 97 -4.73 -5.95 9.02
N LYS A 98 -3.67 -6.02 8.22
CA LYS A 98 -2.31 -6.32 8.71
C LYS A 98 -1.81 -5.35 9.78
N ASN A 99 -2.22 -4.09 9.69
CA ASN A 99 -1.78 -3.02 10.60
C ASN A 99 -2.85 -2.63 11.63
N SER A 100 -3.93 -3.40 11.78
CA SER A 100 -4.94 -3.14 12.80
C SER A 100 -4.30 -3.33 14.19
N PRO A 101 -4.35 -2.31 15.08
CA PRO A 101 -3.83 -2.44 16.43
C PRO A 101 -4.53 -3.61 17.10
N ASN A 102 -3.76 -4.50 17.72
CA ASN A 102 -4.31 -5.67 18.38
C ASN A 102 -4.52 -5.33 19.86
N PRO A 103 -5.75 -5.04 20.31
CA PRO A 103 -6.00 -4.69 21.70
C PRO A 103 -5.81 -5.89 22.65
N TYR A 104 -5.66 -7.11 22.11
CA TYR A 104 -5.53 -8.34 22.88
C TYR A 104 -4.22 -9.06 22.56
N VAL A 105 -3.38 -9.27 23.57
CA VAL A 105 -2.27 -10.21 23.52
C VAL A 105 -2.77 -11.54 24.09
N PRO A 106 -2.94 -12.61 23.29
CA PRO A 106 -3.43 -13.87 23.80
C PRO A 106 -2.41 -14.50 24.74
N ILE A 107 -2.85 -14.82 25.97
CA ILE A 107 -2.04 -15.53 26.97
C ILE A 107 -2.18 -17.06 26.88
N THR A 108 -3.05 -17.57 26.00
CA THR A 108 -3.27 -19.00 25.75
C THR A 108 -3.32 -19.32 24.25
N TYR A 109 -2.97 -20.55 23.86
CA TYR A 109 -3.06 -21.02 22.48
C TYR A 109 -4.50 -21.02 21.95
N GLU A 110 -5.48 -21.34 22.80
CA GLU A 110 -6.90 -21.27 22.43
C GLU A 110 -7.33 -19.83 22.11
N GLY A 111 -6.87 -18.86 22.91
CA GLY A 111 -7.13 -17.44 22.68
C GLY A 111 -6.52 -16.95 21.36
N LEU A 112 -5.31 -17.41 21.03
CA LEU A 112 -4.67 -17.12 19.75
C LEU A 112 -5.47 -17.70 18.57
N GLY A 113 -5.91 -18.96 18.66
CA GLY A 113 -6.72 -19.62 17.64
C GLY A 113 -8.05 -18.89 17.38
N LYS A 114 -8.78 -18.54 18.44
CA LYS A 114 -10.05 -17.79 18.33
C LYS A 114 -9.84 -16.41 17.68
N LEU A 115 -8.76 -15.71 18.04
CA LEU A 115 -8.45 -14.40 17.44
C LEU A 115 -8.14 -14.51 15.96
N LEU A 116 -7.41 -15.55 15.53
CA LEU A 116 -7.12 -15.80 14.11
C LEU A 116 -8.41 -16.08 13.33
N LEU A 117 -9.31 -16.92 13.87
CA LEU A 117 -10.61 -17.21 13.25
C LEU A 117 -11.46 -15.96 13.09
N ILE A 118 -11.51 -15.09 14.09
CA ILE A 118 -12.23 -13.81 14.01
C ILE A 118 -11.64 -12.93 12.90
N LYS A 119 -10.30 -12.83 12.81
CA LYS A 119 -9.66 -12.06 11.75
C LYS A 119 -10.00 -12.59 10.36
N TRP A 120 -10.03 -13.91 10.21
CA TRP A 120 -10.39 -14.55 8.94
C TRP A 120 -11.86 -14.31 8.61
N LEU A 121 -12.76 -14.44 9.58
CA LEU A 121 -14.18 -14.18 9.37
C LEU A 121 -14.44 -12.72 8.96
N ILE A 122 -13.78 -11.75 9.61
CA ILE A 122 -13.86 -10.33 9.22
C ILE A 122 -13.31 -10.15 7.80
N ALA A 123 -12.15 -10.73 7.48
CA ALA A 123 -11.56 -10.62 6.15
C ALA A 123 -12.44 -11.23 5.05
N PHE A 124 -13.17 -12.31 5.35
CA PHE A 124 -14.08 -12.96 4.42
C PHE A 124 -15.35 -12.13 4.18
N VAL A 125 -15.97 -11.63 5.25
CA VAL A 125 -17.23 -10.87 5.19
C VAL A 125 -17.02 -9.46 4.65
N PHE A 126 -16.00 -8.75 5.14
CA PHE A 126 -15.71 -7.36 4.76
C PHE A 126 -14.69 -7.25 3.62
N GLY A 127 -14.12 -8.37 3.17
CA GLY A 127 -13.20 -8.43 2.03
C GLY A 127 -13.68 -7.66 0.81
N PRO A 128 -14.95 -7.78 0.38
CA PRO A 128 -15.46 -7.04 -0.77
C PRO A 128 -15.45 -5.53 -0.59
N ILE A 129 -15.79 -5.04 0.60
CA ILE A 129 -15.76 -3.61 0.93
C ILE A 129 -14.32 -3.09 0.88
N PHE A 130 -13.38 -3.82 1.49
CA PHE A 130 -11.96 -3.47 1.43
C PHE A 130 -11.40 -3.53 0.01
N ALA A 131 -11.84 -4.49 -0.81
CA ALA A 131 -11.47 -4.58 -2.21
C ALA A 131 -11.88 -3.32 -2.98
N ILE A 132 -13.14 -2.89 -2.85
CA ILE A 132 -13.64 -1.66 -3.49
C ILE A 132 -12.80 -0.45 -3.07
N ILE A 133 -12.59 -0.23 -1.77
CA ILE A 133 -11.78 0.87 -1.26
C ILE A 133 -10.37 0.81 -1.84
N SER A 134 -9.77 -0.38 -1.85
CA SER A 134 -8.41 -0.58 -2.33
C SER A 134 -8.25 -0.33 -3.83
N ILE A 135 -9.29 -0.48 -4.65
CA ILE A 135 -9.29 -0.11 -6.08
C ILE A 135 -9.15 1.40 -6.21
N PHE A 136 -9.97 2.18 -5.49
CA PHE A 136 -9.88 3.64 -5.51
C PHE A 136 -8.52 4.13 -5.00
N THR A 137 -8.02 3.54 -3.91
CA THR A 137 -6.68 3.85 -3.40
C THR A 137 -5.61 3.51 -4.43
N TYR A 138 -5.68 2.34 -5.09
CA TYR A 138 -4.73 1.93 -6.12
C TYR A 138 -4.69 2.94 -7.28
N MET A 139 -5.85 3.37 -7.79
CA MET A 139 -5.93 4.34 -8.88
C MET A 139 -5.29 5.68 -8.49
N LYS A 140 -5.65 6.22 -7.32
CA LYS A 140 -5.10 7.49 -6.81
C LYS A 140 -3.59 7.40 -6.59
N THR A 141 -3.14 6.37 -5.86
CA THR A 141 -1.71 6.18 -5.55
C THR A 141 -0.87 5.92 -6.80
N SER A 142 -1.38 5.15 -7.77
CA SER A 142 -0.67 4.93 -9.03
C SER A 142 -0.45 6.22 -9.81
N GLN A 143 -1.42 7.14 -9.79
CA GLN A 143 -1.26 8.44 -10.44
C GLN A 143 -0.27 9.33 -9.68
N THR A 144 -0.36 9.35 -8.35
CA THR A 144 0.58 10.09 -7.49
C THR A 144 2.03 9.63 -7.71
N ILE A 145 2.27 8.31 -7.80
CA ILE A 145 3.62 7.79 -8.08
C ILE A 145 4.16 8.33 -9.40
N LYS A 146 3.38 8.26 -10.50
CA LYS A 146 3.81 8.77 -11.81
C LYS A 146 4.15 10.26 -11.76
N ASN A 147 3.31 11.05 -11.10
CA ASN A 147 3.54 12.49 -10.95
C ASN A 147 4.80 12.77 -10.12
N ASN A 148 5.01 12.01 -9.05
CA ASN A 148 6.17 12.14 -8.17
C ASN A 148 7.48 11.69 -8.86
N GLU A 149 7.44 10.66 -9.69
CA GLU A 149 8.57 10.24 -10.52
C GLU A 149 8.95 11.32 -11.52
N ALA A 150 7.98 11.87 -12.24
CA ALA A 150 8.23 12.97 -13.18
C ALA A 150 8.76 14.24 -12.48
N LEU A 151 8.30 14.50 -11.26
CA LEU A 151 8.84 15.57 -10.43
C LEU A 151 10.28 15.29 -10.00
N LEU A 152 10.57 14.07 -9.55
CA LEU A 152 11.92 13.65 -9.15
C LEU A 152 12.88 13.76 -10.34
N GLU A 153 12.51 13.27 -11.51
CA GLU A 153 13.32 13.34 -12.74
C GLU A 153 13.67 14.80 -13.11
N LYS A 154 12.70 15.70 -13.04
CA LYS A 154 12.92 17.14 -13.28
C LYS A 154 13.91 17.77 -12.30
N ILE A 155 13.93 17.30 -11.06
CA ILE A 155 14.81 17.82 -10.01
C ILE A 155 16.22 17.23 -10.14
N THR A 156 16.35 15.97 -10.55
CA THR A 156 17.65 15.29 -10.69
C THR A 156 18.38 15.64 -11.98
N CYS A 157 17.67 16.03 -13.05
CA CYS A 157 18.25 16.39 -14.34
C CYS A 157 18.60 17.89 -14.47
N ARG A 158 18.41 18.68 -13.41
CA ARG A 158 18.69 20.11 -13.34
C ARG A 158 19.96 20.36 -12.53
#